data_AF-A0A944BMP0-F1
#
_entry.id   AF-A0A944BMP0-F1
#
_cell.length_a   1.000
_cell.length_b   1.000
_cell.length_c   1.000
_cell.angle_alpha   90.00
_cell.angle_beta   90.00
_cell.angle_gamma   90.00
#
_symmetry.space_group_name_H-M   'P 1'
#
loop_
_entity.id
_entity.type
_entity.pdbx_description
1 polymer ?
#
loop_
_entity_poly.entity_id
_entity_poly.type
_entity_poly.pdbx_seq_one_letter_code
_entity_poly.pdbx_strand_id
1 'polypeptide(L)'
;YNNVSQLSLKYIYQSQMVVDIELAGYKIIYELLKVLIEAIMSPKKAYSQQILRRIPAQYDIYSDSNYIKILSVLDYISGMTDVYALDLYRKINGMSLPMI
;
A
#
# COMPACT_ATOMS: atom_id res chain seq x y z
N TYR A 1 8.25 -33.10 0.12
CA TYR A 1 7.90 -31.67 -0.05
C TYR A 1 6.54 -31.46 -0.71
N ASN A 2 6.24 -32.07 -1.87
CA ASN A 2 4.93 -31.88 -2.54
C ASN A 2 3.71 -32.23 -1.66
N ASN A 3 3.76 -33.34 -0.91
CA ASN A 3 2.65 -33.72 -0.02
C ASN A 3 2.41 -32.70 1.10
N VAL A 4 3.46 -32.12 1.68
CA VAL A 4 3.33 -31.10 2.74
C VAL A 4 2.73 -29.82 2.18
N SER A 5 3.22 -29.37 1.01
CA SER A 5 2.68 -28.18 0.34
C SER A 5 1.19 -28.34 -0.01
N GLN A 6 0.80 -29.49 -0.57
CA GLN A 6 -0.59 -29.78 -0.90
C GLN A 6 -1.49 -29.86 0.34
N LEU A 7 -1.02 -30.46 1.44
CA LEU A 7 -1.76 -30.47 2.70
C LEU A 7 -1.94 -29.06 3.27
N SER A 8 -0.86 -28.26 3.31
CA SER A 8 -0.91 -26.88 3.80
C SER A 8 -1.82 -26.01 2.94
N LEU A 9 -1.81 -26.20 1.62
CA LEU A 9 -2.71 -25.50 0.72
C LEU A 9 -4.17 -25.82 1.03
N LYS A 10 -4.50 -27.10 1.17
CA LYS A 10 -5.86 -27.57 1.43
C LYS A 10 -6.41 -27.16 2.80
N TYR A 11 -5.57 -27.20 3.84
CA TYR A 11 -6.04 -27.07 5.23
C TYR A 11 -5.64 -25.77 5.94
N ILE A 12 -4.68 -25.01 5.40
CA ILE A 12 -4.19 -23.76 6.01
C ILE A 12 -4.51 -22.56 5.11
N TYR A 13 -3.94 -22.52 3.91
CA TYR A 13 -4.02 -21.34 3.03
C TYR A 13 -5.41 -21.12 2.40
N GLN A 14 -6.19 -22.20 2.21
CA GLN A 14 -7.58 -22.10 1.72
C GLN A 14 -8.62 -21.90 2.83
N SER A 15 -8.20 -21.70 4.08
CA SER A 15 -9.15 -21.38 5.15
C SER A 15 -9.77 -20.00 4.91
N GLN A 16 -11.06 -19.84 5.28
CA GLN A 16 -11.79 -18.59 5.08
C GLN A 16 -11.06 -17.39 5.67
N MET A 17 -10.49 -17.55 6.87
CA MET A 17 -9.73 -16.51 7.55
C MET A 17 -8.52 -16.02 6.73
N VAL A 18 -7.77 -16.95 6.11
CA VAL A 18 -6.61 -16.57 5.29
C VAL A 18 -7.07 -15.82 4.04
N VAL A 19 -8.11 -16.30 3.36
CA VAL A 19 -8.67 -15.64 2.18
C VAL A 19 -9.17 -14.23 2.51
N ASP A 20 -9.85 -14.05 3.64
CA ASP A 20 -10.35 -12.74 4.07
C ASP A 20 -9.19 -11.75 4.34
N ILE A 21 -8.10 -12.23 4.97
CA ILE A 21 -6.88 -11.44 5.20
C ILE A 21 -6.21 -11.06 3.88
N GLU A 22 -6.08 -12.01 2.95
CA GLU A 22 -5.49 -11.76 1.63
C GLU A 22 -6.32 -10.73 0.85
N LEU A 23 -7.64 -10.87 0.82
CA LEU A 23 -8.55 -9.91 0.16
C LEU A 23 -8.41 -8.50 0.74
N ALA A 24 -8.32 -8.38 2.07
CA ALA A 24 -8.08 -7.10 2.72
C ALA A 24 -6.71 -6.52 2.33
N GLY A 25 -5.66 -7.35 2.31
CA GLY A 25 -4.31 -6.98 1.86
C GLY A 25 -4.31 -6.45 0.42
N TYR A 26 -4.94 -7.16 -0.51
CA TYR A 26 -5.08 -6.73 -1.90
C TYR A 26 -5.75 -5.36 -2.01
N LYS A 27 -6.85 -5.14 -1.27
CA LYS A 27 -7.56 -3.86 -1.28
C LYS A 27 -6.70 -2.73 -0.73
N ILE A 28 -5.98 -2.96 0.36
CA ILE A 28 -5.08 -1.97 0.99
C ILE A 28 -4.00 -1.55 -0.01
N ILE A 29 -3.26 -2.50 -0.57
CA ILE A 29 -2.16 -2.20 -1.50
C ILE A 29 -2.68 -1.52 -2.76
N TYR A 30 -3.81 -1.97 -3.31
CA TYR A 30 -4.43 -1.36 -4.50
C TYR A 30 -4.78 0.12 -4.27
N GLU A 31 -5.45 0.45 -3.15
CA GLU A 31 -5.83 1.83 -2.87
C GLU A 31 -4.62 2.72 -2.58
N LEU A 32 -3.62 2.20 -1.85
CA LEU A 32 -2.37 2.93 -1.60
C LEU A 32 -1.64 3.25 -2.91
N LEU A 33 -1.50 2.26 -3.80
CA LEU A 33 -0.91 2.45 -5.14
C LEU A 33 -1.65 3.53 -5.91
N LYS A 34 -2.98 3.43 -5.99
CA LYS A 34 -3.82 4.37 -6.72
C LYS A 34 -3.64 5.80 -6.21
N VAL A 35 -3.72 6.01 -4.90
CA VAL A 35 -3.60 7.34 -4.28
C VAL A 35 -2.20 7.93 -4.47
N LEU A 36 -1.16 7.13 -4.25
CA LEU A 36 0.23 7.60 -4.35
C LEU A 36 0.61 7.90 -5.82
N ILE A 37 0.22 7.04 -6.76
CA ILE A 37 0.44 7.26 -8.19
C ILE A 37 -0.31 8.51 -8.66
N GLU A 38 -1.58 8.70 -8.25
CA GLU A 38 -2.30 9.93 -8.60
C GLU A 38 -1.61 11.17 -8.02
N ALA A 39 -1.08 11.08 -6.79
CA ALA A 39 -0.39 12.19 -6.14
C ALA A 39 0.89 12.63 -6.88
N ILE A 40 1.72 11.69 -7.35
CA ILE A 40 2.93 12.02 -8.13
C ILE A 40 2.61 12.52 -9.55
N MET A 41 1.47 12.12 -10.11
CA MET A 41 1.04 12.57 -11.44
C MET A 41 0.33 13.93 -11.40
N SER A 42 -0.24 14.30 -10.26
CA SER A 42 -0.96 15.57 -10.05
C SER A 42 -0.46 16.34 -8.82
N PRO A 43 0.84 16.69 -8.72
CA PRO A 43 1.43 17.24 -7.49
C PRO A 43 0.93 18.64 -7.11
N LYS A 44 0.21 19.32 -8.00
CA LYS A 44 -0.37 20.65 -7.74
C LYS A 44 -1.65 20.62 -6.90
N LYS A 45 -2.32 19.46 -6.77
CA LYS A 45 -3.52 19.34 -5.93
C LYS A 45 -3.13 19.42 -4.46
N ALA A 46 -3.89 20.17 -3.66
CA ALA A 46 -3.64 20.32 -2.22
C ALA A 46 -3.57 18.95 -1.50
N TYR A 47 -4.48 18.04 -1.85
CA TYR A 47 -4.49 16.69 -1.31
C TYR A 47 -3.24 15.89 -1.69
N SER A 48 -2.84 15.94 -2.96
CA SER A 48 -1.62 15.28 -3.44
C SER A 48 -0.39 15.78 -2.68
N GLN A 49 -0.28 17.08 -2.41
CA GLN A 49 0.83 17.61 -1.61
C GLN A 49 0.86 17.04 -0.18
N GLN A 50 -0.30 16.85 0.46
CA GLN A 50 -0.34 16.23 1.79
C GLN A 50 0.08 14.76 1.75
N ILE A 51 -0.32 14.02 0.72
CA ILE A 51 0.11 12.62 0.51
C ILE A 51 1.62 12.55 0.27
N LEU A 52 2.17 13.37 -0.62
CA LEU A 52 3.61 13.35 -0.97
C LEU A 52 4.50 13.70 0.23
N ARG A 53 4.05 14.57 1.15
CA ARG A 53 4.76 14.88 2.41
C ARG A 53 4.94 13.68 3.33
N ARG A 54 4.18 12.60 3.13
CA ARG A 54 4.28 11.37 3.93
C ARG A 54 5.37 10.44 3.40
N ILE A 55 5.80 10.63 2.15
CA ILE A 55 6.83 9.79 1.54
C ILE A 55 8.21 10.22 2.09
N PRO A 56 9.02 9.30 2.63
CA PRO A 56 10.36 9.61 3.10
C PRO A 56 11.24 10.22 1.99
N ALA A 57 12.12 11.14 2.37
CA ALA A 57 12.98 11.87 1.42
C ALA A 57 13.98 10.98 0.64
N GLN A 58 14.16 9.72 1.05
CA GLN A 58 15.00 8.73 0.36
C GLN A 58 14.43 8.27 -1.00
N TYR A 59 13.15 8.54 -1.28
CA TYR A 59 12.48 8.16 -2.53
C TYR A 59 12.41 9.37 -3.49
N ASP A 60 12.82 9.19 -4.75
CA ASP A 60 12.85 10.25 -5.76
C ASP A 60 11.50 10.42 -6.47
N ILE A 61 10.56 11.02 -5.76
CA ILE A 61 9.19 11.29 -6.25
C ILE A 61 9.07 12.59 -7.06
N TYR A 62 10.15 13.36 -7.19
CA TYR A 62 10.19 14.65 -7.90
C TYR A 62 11.01 14.62 -9.19
N SER A 63 11.54 13.45 -9.57
CA SER A 63 12.20 13.25 -10.86
C SER A 63 11.33 13.68 -12.06
N ASP A 64 11.99 14.23 -13.08
CA ASP A 64 11.34 14.56 -14.36
C ASP A 64 10.81 13.30 -15.07
N SER A 65 11.39 12.13 -14.77
CA SER A 65 10.97 10.86 -15.35
C SER A 65 9.77 10.26 -14.62
N ASN A 66 8.67 10.08 -15.35
CA ASN A 66 7.49 9.36 -14.83
C ASN A 66 7.84 7.94 -14.39
N TYR A 67 8.79 7.28 -15.07
CA TYR A 67 9.26 5.95 -14.68
C TYR A 67 9.89 5.97 -13.27
N ILE A 68 10.80 6.90 -13.00
CA ILE A 68 11.49 7.00 -11.71
C ILE A 68 10.51 7.34 -10.59
N LYS A 69 9.53 8.23 -10.84
CA LYS A 69 8.50 8.55 -9.85
C LYS A 69 7.63 7.34 -9.50
N ILE A 70 7.19 6.57 -10.51
CA ILE A 70 6.38 5.36 -10.27
C ILE A 70 7.20 4.30 -9.54
N LEU A 71 8.45 4.09 -9.98
CA LEU A 71 9.36 3.13 -9.33
C LEU A 71 9.58 3.50 -7.85
N SER A 72 9.79 4.78 -7.56
CA SER A 72 9.93 5.28 -6.18
C SER A 72 8.70 5.00 -5.32
N VAL A 73 7.48 5.10 -5.88
CA VAL A 73 6.25 4.73 -5.17
C VAL A 73 6.16 3.22 -4.93
N LEU A 74 6.58 2.39 -5.90
CA LEU A 74 6.63 0.93 -5.75
C LEU A 74 7.63 0.51 -4.66
N ASP A 75 8.82 1.12 -4.64
CA ASP A 75 9.84 0.88 -3.63
C ASP A 75 9.34 1.31 -2.23
N TYR A 76 8.60 2.41 -2.17
CA TYR A 76 8.00 2.86 -0.92
C TYR A 76 6.94 1.90 -0.39
N ILE A 77 6.02 1.42 -1.24
CA ILE A 77 4.94 0.50 -0.84
C ILE A 77 5.48 -0.89 -0.51
N SER A 78 6.42 -1.41 -1.31
CA SER A 78 7.03 -2.72 -1.06
C SER A 78 7.90 -2.75 0.20
N GLY A 79 8.43 -1.61 0.62
CA GLY A 79 9.16 -1.44 1.88
C GLY A 79 8.28 -1.31 3.13
N MET A 80 6.95 -1.27 3.00
CA MET A 80 6.04 -1.17 4.14
C MET A 80 5.90 -2.49 4.89
N THR A 81 5.68 -2.41 6.21
CA THR A 81 5.15 -3.54 6.98
C THR A 81 3.62 -3.57 6.90
N ASP A 82 3.01 -4.74 7.12
CA ASP A 82 1.54 -4.89 7.12
C ASP A 82 0.84 -3.89 8.06
N VAL A 83 1.39 -3.71 9.25
CA VAL A 83 0.86 -2.77 10.26
C VAL A 83 0.91 -1.34 9.74
N TYR A 84 2.01 -0.95 9.10
CA TYR A 84 2.17 0.39 8.54
C TYR A 84 1.22 0.64 7.35
N ALA A 85 1.12 -0.32 6.42
CA ALA A 85 0.24 -0.20 5.26
C ALA A 85 -1.24 -0.08 5.69
N LEU A 86 -1.67 -0.89 6.66
CA LEU A 86 -3.02 -0.83 7.22
C LEU A 86 -3.29 0.51 7.93
N ASP A 87 -2.35 0.99 8.73
CA ASP A 87 -2.47 2.29 9.42
C ASP A 87 -2.56 3.46 8.42
N LEU A 88 -1.71 3.47 7.41
CA LEU A 88 -1.72 4.48 6.35
C LEU A 88 -3.04 4.46 5.57
N TYR A 89 -3.51 3.27 5.19
CA TYR A 89 -4.80 3.09 4.51
C TYR A 89 -5.97 3.63 5.35
N ARG A 90 -6.00 3.32 6.65
CA ARG A 90 -7.04 3.84 7.57
C ARG A 90 -7.00 5.36 7.67
N LYS A 91 -5.80 5.94 7.77
CA LYS A 91 -5.61 7.40 7.85
C LYS A 91 -6.08 8.12 6.59
N ILE A 92 -5.70 7.59 5.42
CA ILE A 92 -6.09 8.14 4.12
C ILE A 92 -7.61 8.08 3.91
N ASN A 93 -8.26 7.00 4.37
CA ASN A 93 -9.69 6.82 4.25
C ASN A 93 -10.51 7.40 5.42
N GLY A 94 -9.89 8.16 6.33
CA GLY A 94 -10.58 8.80 7.45
C GLY A 94 -11.12 7.84 8.52
N MET A 95 -10.67 6.59 8.54
CA MET A 95 -11.11 5.56 9.50
C MET A 95 -10.44 5.69 10.87
N SER A 96 -9.38 6.49 10.97
CA SER A 96 -8.54 6.64 12.17
C SER A 96 -8.40 8.10 12.59
N LEU A 97 -9.51 8.85 12.54
CA LEU A 97 -9.58 10.17 13.17
C LEU A 97 -9.66 9.99 14.70
N PRO A 98 -8.83 10.69 15.50
CA PRO A 98 -9.05 10.73 16.94
C PRO A 98 -10.42 11.37 17.19
N MET A 99 -11.32 10.64 17.86
CA MET A 99 -12.51 11.25 18.44
C MET A 99 -12.03 12.22 19.52
N ILE A 100 -12.33 13.51 19.33
CA ILE A 100 -12.18 14.55 20.36
C ILE A 100 -13.45 14.55 21.20
#